data_AF-A0A9D4YMX7-F1
#
_entry.id   AF-A0A9D4YMX7-F1
#
_cell.length_a   1.000
_cell.length_b   1.000
_cell.length_c   1.000
_cell.angle_alpha   90.00
_cell.angle_beta   90.00
_cell.angle_gamma   90.00
#
_symmetry.space_group_name_H-M   'P 1'
#
loop_
_entity.id
_entity.type
_entity.pdbx_description
1 polymer ?
#
loop_
_entity_poly.entity_id
_entity_poly.type
_entity_poly.pdbx_seq_one_letter_code
_entity_poly.pdbx_strand_id
1 'polypeptide(L)'
;MKKFSIDIIVSFIFAYFGVVQGDLNINDYGGKPNSDITEAFKKVWTEACASTSAVKIVIPPGNYRTNGIVAEGPCKAPIEVQVDCIFQAPSDINSMPKGIDQWIRFGTMDHLTISGNGVFDG
;
A
#
# COMPACT_ATOMS: atom_id res chain seq x y z
N MET A 1 -24.13 42.05 -29.20
CA MET A 1 -22.79 41.71 -28.68
C MET A 1 -22.99 40.71 -27.55
N LYS A 2 -22.57 39.46 -27.76
CA LYS A 2 -22.87 38.32 -26.88
C LYS A 2 -22.01 38.42 -25.61
N LYS A 3 -22.64 38.54 -24.45
CA LYS A 3 -22.00 38.55 -23.13
C LYS A 3 -21.66 37.09 -22.81
N PHE A 4 -20.48 36.63 -23.25
CA PHE A 4 -19.97 35.31 -22.91
C PHE A 4 -19.62 35.30 -21.42
N SER A 5 -20.40 34.57 -20.63
CA SER A 5 -20.26 34.47 -19.16
C SER A 5 -18.91 33.87 -18.80
N ILE A 6 -18.15 34.61 -18.01
CA ILE A 6 -16.82 34.23 -17.47
C ILE A 6 -16.94 33.04 -16.49
N ASP A 7 -18.15 32.71 -16.03
CA ASP A 7 -18.42 31.66 -15.05
C ASP A 7 -18.07 30.24 -15.54
N ILE A 8 -18.09 29.99 -16.85
CA ILE A 8 -17.84 28.64 -17.40
C ILE A 8 -16.36 28.25 -17.29
N ILE A 9 -15.43 29.21 -17.40
CA ILE A 9 -13.99 28.92 -17.44
C ILE A 9 -13.48 28.55 -16.03
N VAL A 10 -14.05 29.14 -14.98
CA VAL A 10 -13.66 28.86 -13.58
C VAL A 10 -14.10 27.46 -13.15
N SER A 11 -15.26 26.97 -13.62
CA SER A 11 -15.70 25.60 -13.36
C SER A 11 -14.83 24.53 -14.06
N PHE A 12 -14.20 24.85 -15.20
CA PHE A 12 -13.33 23.90 -15.90
C PHE A 12 -11.92 23.80 -15.33
N ILE A 13 -11.42 24.84 -14.64
CA ILE A 13 -10.09 24.80 -14.02
C ILE A 13 -10.07 23.90 -12.77
N PHE A 14 -11.19 23.74 -12.07
CA PHE A 14 -11.30 22.79 -10.96
C PHE A 14 -11.33 21.31 -11.38
N ALA A 15 -11.47 21.00 -12.67
CA ALA A 15 -11.49 19.63 -13.18
C ALA A 15 -10.11 19.08 -13.60
N TYR A 16 -9.05 19.89 -13.52
CA TYR A 16 -7.68 19.51 -13.91
C TYR A 16 -6.71 19.34 -12.74
N PHE A 17 -7.22 19.14 -11.53
CA PHE A 17 -6.42 18.47 -10.51
C PHE A 17 -6.34 16.99 -10.92
N GLY A 18 -5.34 16.64 -11.72
CA GLY A 18 -4.88 15.26 -11.76
C GLY A 18 -4.65 14.87 -10.31
N VAL A 19 -5.39 13.89 -9.81
CA VAL A 19 -5.17 13.34 -8.47
C VAL A 19 -3.76 12.78 -8.51
N VAL A 20 -2.80 13.53 -8.00
CA VAL A 20 -1.51 12.97 -7.62
C VAL A 20 -1.85 12.09 -6.44
N GLN A 21 -2.04 10.79 -6.68
CA GLN A 21 -2.14 9.81 -5.61
C GLN A 21 -0.79 9.84 -4.92
N GLY A 22 -0.73 10.51 -3.76
CA GLY A 22 0.46 10.53 -2.93
C GLY A 22 0.80 9.11 -2.47
N ASP A 23 2.06 8.91 -2.09
CA ASP A 23 2.50 7.66 -1.49
C ASP A 23 1.62 7.31 -0.27
N LEU A 24 1.20 6.05 -0.18
CA LEU A 24 0.43 5.54 0.96
C LEU A 24 1.40 5.12 2.07
N ASN A 25 1.49 5.93 3.13
CA ASN A 25 2.35 5.60 4.26
C ASN A 25 1.64 4.61 5.20
N ILE A 26 2.28 3.50 5.55
CA ILE A 26 1.71 2.49 6.45
C ILE A 26 1.26 3.07 7.81
N ASN A 27 1.89 4.16 8.27
CA ASN A 27 1.55 4.81 9.53
C ASN A 27 0.14 5.40 9.52
N ASP A 28 -0.34 5.84 8.35
CA ASP A 28 -1.70 6.38 8.17
C ASP A 28 -2.77 5.28 8.29
N TYR A 29 -2.36 4.01 8.17
CA TYR A 29 -3.19 2.82 8.34
C TYR A 29 -3.04 2.16 9.71
N GLY A 30 -2.33 2.83 10.64
CA GLY A 30 -2.10 2.37 12.00
C GLY A 30 -0.82 1.54 12.18
N GLY A 31 0.04 1.48 11.17
CA GLY A 31 1.37 0.88 11.30
C GLY A 31 2.24 1.67 12.27
N LYS A 32 2.97 0.98 13.15
CA LYS A 32 3.92 1.60 14.08
C LYS A 32 5.15 0.70 14.25
N PRO A 33 6.35 1.27 14.43
CA PRO A 33 7.51 0.47 14.79
C PRO A 33 7.27 -0.34 16.07
N ASN A 34 7.91 -1.49 16.16
CA ASN A 34 7.83 -2.48 17.23
C ASN A 34 6.41 -3.06 17.48
N SER A 35 5.46 -2.81 16.59
CA SER A 35 4.12 -3.41 16.63
C SER A 35 3.94 -4.49 15.57
N ASP A 36 2.87 -5.26 15.70
CA ASP A 36 2.34 -6.04 14.60
C ASP A 36 1.66 -5.08 13.61
N ILE A 37 1.98 -5.18 12.31
CA ILE A 37 1.38 -4.34 11.26
C ILE A 37 0.60 -5.13 10.22
N THR A 38 0.25 -6.38 10.49
CA THR A 38 -0.51 -7.25 9.57
C THR A 38 -1.82 -6.59 9.13
N GLU A 39 -2.58 -6.03 10.07
CA GLU A 39 -3.84 -5.34 9.78
C GLU A 39 -3.63 -3.99 9.09
N ALA A 40 -2.57 -3.26 9.43
CA ALA A 40 -2.23 -2.01 8.73
C ALA A 40 -1.86 -2.29 7.27
N PHE A 41 -1.06 -3.34 7.04
CA PHE A 41 -0.65 -3.79 5.72
C PHE A 41 -1.87 -4.20 4.88
N LYS A 42 -2.79 -4.97 5.46
CA LYS A 42 -4.04 -5.36 4.80
C LYS A 42 -4.88 -4.16 4.36
N LYS A 43 -5.00 -3.14 5.21
CA LYS A 43 -5.76 -1.92 4.88
C LYS A 43 -5.11 -1.13 3.75
N VAL A 44 -3.81 -0.84 3.86
CA VAL A 44 -3.10 -0.09 2.81
C VAL A 44 -3.05 -0.86 1.50
N TRP A 45 -2.90 -2.18 1.55
CA TRP A 45 -2.95 -3.04 0.37
C TRP A 45 -4.31 -2.97 -0.32
N THR A 46 -5.40 -3.01 0.46
CA THR A 46 -6.77 -2.92 -0.07
C THR A 46 -6.99 -1.61 -0.82
N GLU A 47 -6.52 -0.49 -0.26
CA GLU A 47 -6.61 0.81 -0.91
C GLU A 47 -5.74 0.89 -2.16
N ALA A 48 -4.47 0.48 -2.05
CA ALA A 48 -3.54 0.46 -3.17
C ALA A 48 -4.08 -0.37 -4.34
N CYS A 49 -4.63 -1.55 -4.07
CA CYS A 49 -5.15 -2.46 -5.09
C CYS A 49 -6.42 -1.94 -5.78
N ALA A 50 -7.20 -1.11 -5.08
CA ALA A 50 -8.38 -0.45 -5.64
C ALA A 50 -8.05 0.80 -6.48
N SER A 51 -6.82 1.33 -6.38
CA SER A 51 -6.36 2.52 -7.10
C SER A 51 -6.38 2.31 -8.61
N THR A 52 -6.89 3.30 -9.34
CA THR A 52 -6.87 3.31 -10.82
C THR A 52 -5.58 3.92 -11.39
N SER A 53 -4.63 4.29 -10.53
CA SER A 53 -3.34 4.86 -10.90
C SER A 53 -2.21 4.15 -10.13
N ALA A 54 -0.99 4.19 -10.69
CA ALA A 54 0.16 3.57 -10.04
C ALA A 54 0.35 4.16 -8.63
N VAL A 55 0.60 3.30 -7.65
CA VAL A 55 0.65 3.70 -6.24
C VAL A 55 1.86 3.08 -5.56
N LYS A 56 2.43 3.83 -4.63
CA LYS A 56 3.53 3.38 -3.78
C LYS A 56 3.05 3.25 -2.33
N ILE A 57 3.27 2.09 -1.74
CA ILE A 57 3.11 1.84 -0.31
C ILE A 57 4.48 2.04 0.34
N VAL A 58 4.59 2.94 1.31
CA VAL A 58 5.85 3.24 2.01
C VAL A 58 5.81 2.66 3.43
N ILE A 59 6.79 1.82 3.72
CA ILE A 59 7.01 1.24 5.06
C ILE A 59 8.36 1.79 5.57
N PRO A 60 8.33 2.81 6.45
CA PRO A 60 9.53 3.54 6.82
C PRO A 60 10.47 2.71 7.71
N PRO A 61 11.71 3.15 7.91
CA PRO A 61 12.67 2.46 8.78
C PRO A 61 12.13 2.17 10.19
N GLY A 62 12.41 0.96 10.67
CA GLY A 62 11.97 0.45 11.98
C GLY A 62 11.84 -1.07 11.96
N ASN A 63 11.54 -1.67 13.11
CA ASN A 63 11.23 -3.09 13.22
C ASN A 63 9.73 -3.27 13.24
N TYR A 64 9.20 -4.23 12.49
CA TYR A 64 7.77 -4.45 12.38
C TYR A 64 7.47 -5.94 12.36
N ARG A 65 6.63 -6.39 13.30
CA ARG A 65 6.17 -7.78 13.33
C ARG A 65 5.05 -7.95 12.31
N THR A 66 4.98 -9.12 11.70
CA THR A 66 3.87 -9.51 10.84
C THR A 66 3.50 -10.95 11.11
N ASN A 67 2.21 -11.26 11.01
CA ASN A 67 1.66 -12.57 11.32
C ASN A 67 0.83 -13.09 10.15
N GLY A 68 1.50 -13.35 9.03
CA GLY A 68 0.88 -13.79 7.78
C GLY A 68 0.33 -12.61 6.97
N ILE A 69 1.10 -12.16 5.98
CA ILE A 69 0.62 -11.19 5.00
C ILE A 69 0.13 -11.94 3.76
N VAL A 70 -1.10 -11.64 3.34
CA VAL A 70 -1.66 -12.13 2.08
C VAL A 70 -2.13 -10.93 1.27
N ALA A 71 -1.34 -10.56 0.28
CA ALA A 71 -1.60 -9.52 -0.71
C ALA A 71 -2.09 -10.20 -2.01
N GLU A 72 -3.39 -10.16 -2.26
CA GLU A 72 -3.98 -10.74 -3.48
C GLU A 72 -4.36 -9.66 -4.48
N GLY A 73 -4.18 -9.98 -5.76
CA GLY A 73 -4.76 -9.27 -6.88
C GLY A 73 -6.00 -9.98 -7.43
N PRO A 74 -6.46 -9.61 -8.64
CA PRO A 74 -5.86 -8.62 -9.54
C PRO A 74 -6.07 -7.18 -9.02
N CYS A 75 -5.02 -6.36 -9.09
CA CYS A 75 -5.09 -4.93 -8.79
C CYS A 75 -5.28 -4.11 -10.07
N LYS A 76 -5.95 -2.96 -9.97
CA LYS A 76 -6.34 -2.17 -11.16
C LYS A 76 -5.18 -1.37 -11.77
N ALA A 77 -4.09 -1.19 -11.03
CA ALA A 77 -2.92 -0.46 -11.46
C ALA A 77 -1.65 -1.05 -10.80
N PRO A 78 -0.44 -0.70 -11.29
CA PRO A 78 0.81 -1.13 -10.69
C PRO A 78 0.97 -0.67 -9.24
N ILE A 79 1.57 -1.53 -8.40
CA ILE A 79 1.83 -1.24 -6.99
C ILE A 79 3.34 -1.40 -6.73
N GLU A 80 3.95 -0.39 -6.11
CA GLU A 80 5.26 -0.50 -5.50
C GLU A 80 5.11 -0.62 -3.98
N VAL A 81 5.76 -1.60 -3.36
CA VAL A 81 5.92 -1.68 -1.91
C VAL A 81 7.37 -1.33 -1.59
N GLN A 82 7.60 -0.12 -1.09
CA GLN A 82 8.90 0.32 -0.63
C GLN A 82 9.10 -0.10 0.83
N VAL A 83 9.98 -1.09 1.02
CA VAL A 83 10.34 -1.66 2.32
C VAL A 83 11.70 -1.12 2.72
N ASP A 84 11.72 -0.13 3.61
CA ASP A 84 12.94 0.36 4.26
C ASP A 84 13.06 -0.10 5.72
N CYS A 85 12.22 -1.06 6.12
CA CYS A 85 12.11 -1.57 7.47
C CYS A 85 12.66 -3.00 7.63
N ILE A 86 12.72 -3.50 8.87
CA ILE A 86 12.92 -4.91 9.17
C ILE A 86 11.55 -5.52 9.47
N PHE A 87 11.05 -6.35 8.54
CA PHE A 87 9.92 -7.22 8.80
C PHE A 87 10.37 -8.44 9.60
N GLN A 88 9.65 -8.78 10.67
CA GLN A 88 9.99 -9.89 11.54
C GLN A 88 8.88 -10.93 11.51
N ALA A 89 9.26 -12.17 11.19
CA ALA A 89 8.38 -13.32 11.23
C ALA A 89 7.92 -13.62 12.66
N PRO A 90 6.76 -14.28 12.82
CA PRO A 90 6.36 -14.77 14.11
C PRO A 90 7.35 -15.85 14.58
N SER A 91 7.83 -15.74 15.82
CA SER A 91 8.76 -16.73 16.41
C SER A 91 8.14 -18.11 16.58
N ASP A 92 6.81 -18.20 16.60
CA ASP A 92 6.05 -19.46 16.60
C ASP A 92 5.20 -19.52 15.32
N ILE A 93 5.54 -20.44 14.42
CA ILE A 93 4.84 -20.62 13.15
C ILE A 93 3.37 -21.04 13.36
N ASN A 94 3.03 -21.65 14.50
CA ASN A 94 1.66 -22.02 14.85
C ASN A 94 0.79 -20.81 15.18
N SER A 95 1.39 -19.63 15.37
CA SER A 95 0.66 -18.37 15.58
C SER A 95 0.13 -17.75 14.28
N MET A 96 0.60 -18.22 13.11
CA MET A 96 0.05 -17.79 11.83
C MET A 96 -1.40 -18.26 11.66
N PRO A 97 -2.25 -17.45 11.00
CA PRO A 97 -3.64 -17.83 10.76
C PRO A 97 -3.74 -19.18 10.05
N LYS A 98 -4.70 -20.02 10.49
CA LYS A 98 -4.92 -21.35 9.89
C LYS A 98 -5.19 -21.22 8.39
N GLY A 99 -4.52 -22.06 7.60
CA GLY A 99 -4.63 -22.05 6.14
C GLY A 99 -3.68 -21.07 5.44
N ILE A 100 -2.86 -20.33 6.19
CA ILE A 100 -1.73 -19.58 5.66
C ILE A 100 -0.45 -20.36 5.97
N ASP A 101 0.20 -20.85 4.92
CA ASP A 101 1.46 -21.62 4.97
C ASP A 101 2.69 -20.76 4.58
N GLN A 102 2.45 -19.53 4.14
CA GLN A 102 3.46 -18.57 3.71
C GLN A 102 3.42 -17.33 4.61
N TRP A 103 4.57 -16.95 5.16
CA TRP A 103 4.67 -15.78 6.03
C TRP A 103 4.26 -14.48 5.32
N ILE A 104 4.71 -14.28 4.08
CA ILE A 104 4.31 -13.16 3.22
C ILE A 104 4.06 -13.71 1.81
N ARG A 105 2.84 -13.51 1.32
CA ARG A 105 2.39 -13.98 0.00
C ARG A 105 1.86 -12.82 -0.82
N PHE A 106 2.40 -12.68 -2.03
CA PHE A 106 1.85 -11.83 -3.08
C PHE A 106 1.29 -12.73 -4.20
N GLY A 107 -0.02 -12.76 -4.35
CA GLY A 107 -0.73 -13.68 -5.25
C GLY A 107 -1.43 -12.98 -6.42
N THR A 108 -1.36 -13.57 -7.61
CA THR A 108 -2.12 -13.15 -8.81
C THR A 108 -1.90 -11.65 -9.16
N MET A 109 -0.66 -11.28 -9.48
CA MET A 109 -0.25 -9.90 -9.78
C MET A 109 0.41 -9.79 -11.14
N ASP A 110 0.06 -8.76 -11.92
CA ASP A 110 0.69 -8.49 -13.22
C ASP A 110 1.83 -7.45 -13.12
N HIS A 111 1.83 -6.57 -12.11
CA HIS A 111 2.78 -5.43 -12.00
C HIS A 111 3.08 -5.02 -10.54
N LEU A 112 3.63 -5.94 -9.74
CA LEU A 112 4.13 -5.66 -8.40
C LEU A 112 5.64 -5.36 -8.42
N THR A 113 6.06 -4.27 -7.78
CA THR A 113 7.46 -3.98 -7.46
C THR A 113 7.65 -4.00 -5.95
N ILE A 114 8.71 -4.67 -5.46
CA ILE A 114 9.19 -4.55 -4.09
C ILE A 114 10.54 -3.85 -4.16
N SER A 115 10.68 -2.74 -3.44
CA SER A 115 11.87 -1.86 -3.46
C SER A 115 12.30 -1.50 -2.05
N GLY A 116 13.38 -0.71 -1.92
CA GLY A 116 13.90 -0.23 -0.64
C GLY A 116 15.14 -1.00 -0.16
N ASN A 117 15.62 -0.65 1.03
CA ASN A 117 16.84 -1.18 1.64
C ASN A 117 16.58 -2.03 2.89
N GLY A 118 15.32 -2.42 3.11
CA GLY A 118 14.87 -3.18 4.26
C GLY A 118 15.26 -4.67 4.25
N VAL A 119 14.80 -5.38 5.27
CA VAL A 119 15.12 -6.79 5.53
C VAL A 119 13.83 -7.55 5.84
N PHE A 120 13.71 -8.75 5.28
CA PHE A 120 12.73 -9.75 5.72
C PHE A 120 13.45 -10.75 6.62
N ASP A 121 13.26 -10.61 7.94
CA ASP A 121 13.84 -11.44 9.00
C ASP A 121 12.86 -12.59 9.34
N GLY A 122 13.13 -13.75 8.74
CA GLY A 122 12.24 -14.93 8.71
C GLY A 122 12.54 -15.98 9.76
#